data_AF-A0A8D8UIC4-F1
#
_entry.id   AF-A0A8D8UIC4-F1
#
_cell.length_a   1.000
_cell.length_b   1.000
_cell.length_c   1.000
_cell.angle_alpha   90.00
_cell.angle_beta   90.00
_cell.angle_gamma   90.00
#
_symmetry.space_group_name_H-M   'P 1'
#
loop_
_entity.id
_entity.type
_entity.pdbx_description
1 polymer ?
#
loop_
_entity_poly.entity_id
_entity_poly.type
_entity_poly.pdbx_seq_one_letter_code
_entity_poly.pdbx_strand_id
1 'polypeptide(L)'
;MDLAQGHVTALDKLLCDKPQSGFKAYNLGTGTGYSVFEMIEAFSKASNKKIPYEVVERREGDIASSYCDASLAKTELGWEAKYGLDKMCEDTWRWQSKNPLGYRRIFY
;
A
#
# COMPACT_ATOMS: atom_id res chain seq x y z
N MET A 1 5.82 7.16 3.95
CA MET A 1 5.31 6.20 2.95
C MET A 1 6.20 4.97 2.97
N ASP A 2 5.65 3.79 3.25
CA ASP A 2 6.47 2.60 3.51
C ASP A 2 7.04 1.99 2.23
N LEU A 3 6.23 1.84 1.18
CA LEU A 3 6.66 1.21 -0.08
C LEU A 3 7.82 1.97 -0.75
N ALA A 4 7.76 3.30 -0.75
CA ALA A 4 8.85 4.13 -1.28
C ALA A 4 10.15 3.94 -0.48
N GLN A 5 10.05 3.86 0.86
CA GLN A 5 11.21 3.59 1.71
C GLN A 5 11.81 2.20 1.43
N GLY A 6 10.98 1.21 1.08
CA GLY A 6 11.45 -0.14 0.73
C GLY A 6 12.29 -0.18 -0.54
N HIS A 7 12.01 0.70 -1.51
CA HIS A 7 12.86 0.85 -2.69
C HIS A 7 14.20 1.49 -2.34
N VAL A 8 14.21 2.48 -1.44
CA VAL A 8 15.44 3.14 -0.99
C VAL A 8 16.34 2.13 -0.25
N THR A 9 15.79 1.35 0.68
CA THR A 9 16.59 0.35 1.41
C THR A 9 17.11 -0.76 0.50
N ALA A 10 16.33 -1.18 -0.51
CA ALA A 10 16.78 -2.15 -1.50
C ALA A 10 17.94 -1.59 -2.35
N LEU A 11 17.86 -0.31 -2.75
CA LEU A 11 18.93 0.36 -3.49
C LEU A 11 20.19 0.53 -2.63
N ASP A 12 20.05 0.98 -1.39
CA ASP A 12 21.17 1.14 -0.45
C ASP A 12 21.89 -0.19 -0.24
N LYS A 13 21.15 -1.29 -0.10
CA LYS A 13 21.73 -2.63 0.00
C LYS A 13 22.51 -3.01 -1.26
N LEU A 14 21.95 -2.74 -2.44
CA LEU A 14 22.61 -3.04 -3.72
C LEU A 14 23.92 -2.28 -3.90
N LEU A 15 23.97 -1.02 -3.45
CA LEU A 15 25.13 -0.13 -3.64
C LEU A 15 26.20 -0.30 -2.56
N CYS A 16 25.82 -0.56 -1.31
CA CYS A 16 26.73 -0.57 -0.16
C CYS A 16 27.26 -1.97 0.21
N ASP A 17 26.53 -3.04 -0.11
CA ASP A 17 27.04 -4.40 0.12
C ASP A 17 28.02 -4.81 -0.99
N LYS A 18 28.83 -5.85 -0.72
CA LYS A 18 29.71 -6.43 -1.75
C LYS A 18 28.90 -6.73 -3.01
N PRO A 19 29.44 -6.48 -4.22
CA PRO A 19 28.71 -6.66 -5.47
C PRO A 19 28.07 -8.06 -5.51
N GLN A 20 26.75 -8.09 -5.38
CA GLN A 20 25.98 -9.32 -5.53
C GLN A 20 25.78 -9.53 -7.03
N SER A 21 26.39 -10.58 -7.57
CA SER A 21 26.06 -11.03 -8.93
C SER A 21 24.71 -11.74 -8.86
N GLY A 22 23.69 -11.23 -9.57
CA GLY A 22 22.39 -11.87 -9.69
C GLY A 22 21.22 -10.92 -9.43
N PHE A 23 20.03 -11.49 -9.25
CA PHE A 23 18.83 -10.77 -8.86
C PHE A 23 18.29 -11.35 -7.55
N LYS A 24 17.57 -10.52 -6.79
CA LYS A 24 16.88 -10.94 -5.59
C LYS A 24 15.51 -10.29 -5.52
N ALA A 25 14.50 -11.09 -5.19
CA ALA A 25 13.13 -10.63 -5.07
C ALA A 25 12.75 -10.49 -3.59
N TYR A 26 12.09 -9.39 -3.26
CA TYR A 26 11.59 -9.11 -1.92
C TYR A 26 10.10 -8.80 -1.99
N ASN A 27 9.33 -9.44 -1.12
CA ASN A 27 7.94 -9.05 -0.90
C ASN A 27 7.90 -7.79 -0.05
N LEU A 28 7.25 -6.73 -0.56
CA LEU A 28 7.02 -5.49 0.18
C LEU A 28 5.54 -5.34 0.48
N GLY A 29 5.17 -5.58 1.73
CA GLY A 29 3.82 -5.34 2.23
C GLY A 29 3.77 -5.54 3.74
N THR A 30 2.59 -5.33 4.31
CA THR A 30 2.36 -5.43 5.77
C THR A 30 2.23 -6.87 6.26
N GLY A 31 1.95 -7.82 5.35
CA GLY A 31 1.56 -9.19 5.67
C GLY A 31 0.18 -9.34 6.30
N THR A 32 -0.55 -8.24 6.48
CA THR A 32 -1.94 -8.25 6.93
C THR A 32 -2.86 -8.20 5.71
N GLY A 33 -3.73 -9.21 5.57
CA GLY A 33 -4.80 -9.20 4.59
C GLY A 33 -6.01 -8.41 5.10
N TYR A 34 -6.61 -7.60 4.23
CA TYR A 34 -7.86 -6.91 4.51
C TYR A 34 -8.90 -7.28 3.44
N SER A 35 -10.13 -7.49 3.88
CA SER A 35 -11.27 -7.67 3.00
C SER A 35 -11.71 -6.34 2.37
N VAL A 36 -12.53 -6.44 1.31
CA VAL A 36 -13.15 -5.28 0.68
C VAL A 36 -14.03 -4.51 1.68
N PHE A 37 -14.75 -5.22 2.55
CA PHE A 37 -15.62 -4.60 3.54
C PHE A 37 -14.84 -3.83 4.62
N GLU A 38 -13.74 -4.39 5.11
CA GLU A 38 -12.85 -3.68 6.06
C GLU A 38 -12.28 -2.41 5.43
N MET A 39 -11.93 -2.44 4.14
CA MET A 39 -11.46 -1.25 3.42
C MET A 39 -12.56 -0.18 3.29
N ILE A 40 -13.80 -0.59 2.99
CA ILE A 40 -14.95 0.34 2.95
C ILE A 40 -15.19 0.96 4.33
N GLU A 41 -15.13 0.17 5.40
CA GLU A 41 -15.33 0.66 6.77
C GLU A 41 -14.23 1.64 7.18
N ALA A 42 -12.96 1.29 6.96
CA ALA A 42 -11.83 2.16 7.26
C ALA A 42 -11.90 3.49 6.48
N PHE A 43 -12.31 3.45 5.22
CA PHE A 43 -12.46 4.66 4.41
C PHE A 43 -13.69 5.49 4.82
N SER A 44 -14.79 4.83 5.21
CA SER A 44 -15.98 5.48 5.76
C SER A 44 -15.64 6.25 7.04
N LYS A 45 -14.84 5.63 7.93
CA LYS A 45 -14.28 6.26 9.13
C LYS A 45 -13.38 7.45 8.79
N ALA A 46 -12.42 7.27 7.88
CA ALA A 46 -11.48 8.31 7.48
C ALA A 46 -12.17 9.53 6.83
N SER A 47 -13.23 9.32 6.06
CA SER A 47 -13.98 10.37 5.38
C SER A 47 -15.12 10.97 6.20
N ASN A 48 -15.47 10.34 7.32
CA ASN A 48 -16.67 10.61 8.11
C ASN A 48 -17.95 10.64 7.24
N LYS A 49 -18.02 9.72 6.26
CA LYS A 49 -19.13 9.61 5.31
C LYS A 49 -19.47 8.14 5.09
N LYS A 50 -20.76 7.84 5.00
CA LYS A 50 -21.23 6.53 4.56
C LYS A 50 -20.89 6.34 3.08
N ILE A 51 -20.13 5.30 2.76
CA ILE A 51 -19.78 4.96 1.38
C ILE A 51 -20.85 4.02 0.82
N PRO A 52 -21.58 4.42 -0.22
CA PRO A 52 -22.52 3.53 -0.88
C PRO A 52 -21.78 2.45 -1.68
N TYR A 53 -22.25 1.21 -1.60
CA TYR A 53 -21.74 0.09 -2.39
C TYR A 53 -22.89 -0.90 -2.68
N GLU A 54 -22.68 -1.73 -3.69
CA GLU A 54 -23.55 -2.85 -4.05
C GLU A 54 -22.69 -4.10 -4.22
N VAL A 55 -23.19 -5.24 -3.75
CA VAL A 55 -22.51 -6.53 -3.95
C VAL A 55 -22.87 -7.04 -5.32
N VAL A 56 -21.87 -7.19 -6.17
CA VAL A 56 -22.01 -7.67 -7.55
C VAL A 56 -21.28 -9.01 -7.72
N GLU A 57 -21.48 -9.63 -8.88
CA GLU A 57 -20.78 -10.87 -9.26
C GLU A 57 -19.26 -10.72 -9.19
N ARG A 58 -18.57 -11.86 -8.99
CA ARG A 58 -17.10 -11.88 -8.99
C ARG A 58 -16.56 -11.41 -10.33
N ARG A 59 -15.58 -10.53 -10.29
CA ARG A 59 -14.79 -10.18 -11.48
C ARG A 59 -13.90 -11.38 -11.85
N GLU A 60 -14.00 -11.81 -13.11
CA GLU A 60 -13.20 -12.92 -13.61
C GLU A 60 -11.70 -12.63 -13.46
N GLY A 61 -10.94 -13.62 -12.97
CA GLY A 61 -9.51 -13.48 -12.67
C GLY A 61 -9.17 -13.03 -11.24
N ASP A 62 -10.15 -12.56 -10.44
CA ASP A 62 -9.90 -12.25 -9.02
C ASP A 62 -9.73 -13.54 -8.19
N ILE A 63 -8.62 -13.64 -7.48
CA ILE A 63 -8.35 -14.69 -6.49
C ILE A 63 -8.97 -14.34 -5.13
N ALA A 64 -9.22 -15.35 -4.29
CA ALA A 64 -9.93 -15.16 -3.02
C ALA A 64 -9.15 -14.35 -1.98
N SER A 65 -7.83 -14.54 -1.89
CA SER A 65 -6.97 -13.82 -0.97
C SER A 65 -5.52 -13.82 -1.46
N SER A 66 -4.81 -12.71 -1.23
CA SER A 66 -3.39 -12.58 -1.51
C SER A 66 -2.79 -11.57 -0.55
N TYR A 67 -1.83 -12.02 0.25
CA TYR A 67 -1.06 -11.22 1.18
C TYR A 67 0.38 -11.77 1.19
N CYS A 68 1.30 -11.02 1.76
CA CYS A 68 2.72 -11.32 1.63
C CYS A 68 3.36 -11.77 2.94
N ASP A 69 4.32 -12.68 2.86
CA ASP A 69 5.35 -12.80 3.89
C ASP A 69 6.49 -11.83 3.57
N ALA A 70 6.66 -10.81 4.41
CA ALA A 70 7.69 -9.77 4.28
C ALA A 70 8.92 -10.02 5.18
N SER A 71 9.04 -11.21 5.78
CA SER A 71 10.14 -11.55 6.71
C SER A 71 11.52 -11.36 6.08
N LEU A 72 11.68 -11.71 4.80
CA LEU A 72 12.94 -11.53 4.08
C LEU A 72 13.36 -10.05 3.97
N ALA A 73 12.41 -9.16 3.69
CA ALA A 73 12.67 -7.73 3.62
C ALA A 73 13.03 -7.15 5.00
N LYS A 74 12.39 -7.64 6.06
CA LYS A 74 12.71 -7.26 7.44
C LYS A 74 14.12 -7.69 7.83
N THR A 75 14.48 -8.94 7.58
CA THR A 75 15.80 -9.49 7.97
C THR A 75 16.94 -8.86 7.18
N GLU A 76 16.79 -8.68 5.87
CA GLU A 76 17.93 -8.32 5.01
C GLU A 76 18.00 -6.84 4.62
N LEU A 77 16.85 -6.17 4.50
CA LEU A 77 16.77 -4.74 4.17
C LEU A 77 16.57 -3.88 5.42
N GLY A 78 16.32 -4.49 6.59
CA GLY A 78 15.87 -3.78 7.78
C GLY A 78 14.55 -3.05 7.58
N TRP A 79 13.76 -3.45 6.56
CA TRP A 79 12.55 -2.75 6.15
C TRP A 79 11.31 -3.46 6.69
N GLU A 80 10.40 -2.68 7.26
CA GLU A 80 9.09 -3.14 7.73
C GLU A 80 8.07 -2.03 7.50
N ALA A 81 6.88 -2.39 7.02
CA ALA A 81 5.79 -1.45 6.86
C ALA A 81 5.31 -0.98 8.25
N LYS A 82 5.15 0.33 8.43
CA LYS A 82 4.82 0.96 9.72
C LYS A 82 3.37 1.41 9.80
N TYR A 83 2.72 1.60 8.65
CA TYR A 83 1.37 2.14 8.57
C TYR A 83 0.36 1.05 8.18
N GLY A 84 -0.71 0.95 8.94
CA GLY A 84 -1.84 0.06 8.66
C GLY A 84 -2.95 0.72 7.84
N LEU A 85 -4.03 -0.04 7.61
CA LEU A 85 -5.18 0.35 6.77
C LEU A 85 -5.77 1.74 7.12
N ASP A 86 -6.02 2.01 8.41
CA ASP A 86 -6.58 3.29 8.85
C ASP A 86 -5.76 4.48 8.37
N LYS A 87 -4.43 4.40 8.52
CA LYS A 87 -3.52 5.47 8.12
C LYS A 87 -3.48 5.65 6.60
N MET A 88 -3.54 4.54 5.85
CA MET A 88 -3.62 4.56 4.39
C MET A 88 -4.90 5.27 3.93
N CYS A 89 -6.04 4.93 4.51
CA CYS A 89 -7.33 5.55 4.20
C CYS A 89 -7.37 7.04 4.58
N GLU A 90 -6.86 7.41 5.76
CA GLU A 90 -6.75 8.81 6.20
C GLU A 90 -5.93 9.67 5.23
N ASP A 91 -4.74 9.21 4.85
CA ASP A 91 -3.85 9.98 3.97
C ASP A 91 -4.42 10.06 2.55
N THR A 92 -5.07 8.99 2.08
CA THR A 92 -5.78 8.98 0.79
C THR A 92 -6.95 9.97 0.79
N TRP A 93 -7.79 9.96 1.82
CA TRP A 93 -8.89 10.91 1.94
C TRP A 93 -8.41 12.35 2.08
N ARG A 94 -7.35 12.60 2.87
CA ARG A 94 -6.72 13.91 2.99
C ARG A 94 -6.24 14.45 1.65
N TRP A 95 -5.66 13.60 0.81
CA TRP A 95 -5.25 13.98 -0.54
C TRP A 95 -6.46 14.25 -1.43
N GLN A 96 -7.41 13.33 -1.50
CA GLN A 96 -8.58 13.42 -2.39
C GLN A 96 -9.49 14.60 -2.05
N SER A 97 -9.70 14.88 -0.75
CA SER A 97 -10.51 16.01 -0.29
C SER A 97 -9.88 17.37 -0.64
N LYS A 98 -8.55 17.46 -0.64
CA LYS A 98 -7.81 18.67 -1.03
C LYS A 98 -7.60 18.80 -2.54
N ASN A 99 -7.63 17.69 -3.26
CA ASN A 99 -7.36 17.61 -4.69
C ASN A 99 -8.47 16.82 -5.40
N PRO A 100 -9.73 17.32 -5.39
CA PRO A 100 -10.87 16.57 -5.92
C PRO A 100 -10.73 16.25 -7.42
N LEU A 101 -9.93 17.04 -8.15
CA LEU A 101 -9.63 16.87 -9.57
C LEU A 101 -8.22 16.32 -9.84
N GLY A 102 -7.57 15.76 -8.80
CA GLY A 102 -6.19 15.30 -8.87
C GLY A 102 -5.21 16.45 -9.13
N TYR A 103 -4.17 16.18 -9.94
CA TYR A 103 -3.11 17.15 -10.22
C TYR A 103 -3.48 18.22 -11.27
N ARG A 104 -4.67 18.19 -11.85
CA ARG A 104 -5.09 19.21 -12.82
C ARG A 104 -5.27 20.54 -12.10
N ARG A 105 -4.36 21.50 -12.36
CA ARG A 105 -4.59 22.91 -12.07
C ARG A 105 -5.60 23.45 -13.08
N ILE A 106 -6.78 23.85 -12.62
CA ILE A 106 -7.64 24.72 -13.41
C ILE A 106 -7.02 26.11 -13.36
N PHE A 107 -6.38 26.52 -14.45
CA PHE A 107 -6.08 27.92 -14.69
C PHE A 107 -7.37 28.54 -15.26
N TYR A 108 -7.95 29.49 -14.53
CA TYR A 108 -8.94 30.42 -15.08
C TYR A 108 -8.23 31.64 -15.64
#